data_AF-X0B7R1-F1
#
_entry.id   AF-X0B7R1-F1
#
_cell.length_a   1.000
_cell.length_b   1.000
_cell.length_c   1.000
_cell.angle_alpha   90.00
_cell.angle_beta   90.00
_cell.angle_gamma   90.00
#
_symmetry.space_group_name_H-M   'P 1'
#
loop_
_entity.id
_entity.type
_entity.pdbx_description
1 polymer ?
#
loop_
_entity_poly.entity_id
_entity_poly.type
_entity_poly.pdbx_seq_one_letter_code
_entity_poly.pdbx_strand_id
1 'polypeptide(L)'
;MSWTRKKTIGPAPPQPSFTPKFPELHEEKRASNNGRGTDDALTVTRILEAADIPCCIVSTCALIFYGAARVRHHWEICVPTHLVDKAVALLQSEPHCASYHLAEPWDTPSSSLLHTWHRFKHNETDFCFVIVPDRDVHIVCEPPNFTRSLRGLPYPRLDVFIQSCLDSGDELQLCDVIDGTDLPEEWGEKNLELDGTNDVEWANEATRRSDEYKGGKYPNWSPFACNRRSRRAMWQSYVRTKRDRMDWTKPSHVFTTQYHIIDTPDSWTVLSDDY
;
A
#
# COMPACT_ATOMS: atom_id res chain seq x y z
N MET A 1 7.16 -21.57 4.78
CA MET A 1 7.89 -21.05 3.59
C MET A 1 9.03 -20.20 4.12
N SER A 2 10.17 -20.10 3.44
CA SER A 2 11.33 -19.39 3.97
C SER A 2 11.24 -17.89 3.66
N TRP A 3 10.90 -17.06 4.65
CA TRP A 3 10.78 -15.60 4.54
C TRP A 3 12.12 -14.86 4.54
N THR A 4 13.18 -15.47 4.01
CA THR A 4 14.53 -14.89 4.05
C THR A 4 14.77 -13.99 2.85
N ARG A 5 14.70 -12.68 3.07
CA ARG A 5 15.05 -11.65 2.07
C ARG A 5 16.58 -11.57 1.91
N LYS A 6 17.06 -11.42 0.68
CA LYS A 6 18.44 -10.98 0.44
C LYS A 6 18.56 -9.51 0.83
N LYS A 7 19.58 -9.15 1.62
CA LYS A 7 19.88 -7.75 1.98
C LYS A 7 20.23 -6.95 0.72
N THR A 8 19.31 -6.10 0.26
CA THR A 8 19.59 -5.10 -0.78
C THR A 8 20.00 -3.80 -0.08
N ILE A 9 21.30 -3.65 0.17
CA ILE A 9 21.89 -2.44 0.75
C ILE A 9 22.24 -1.52 -0.42
N GLY A 10 21.56 -0.38 -0.54
CA GLY A 10 21.84 0.59 -1.59
C GLY A 10 21.23 1.95 -1.31
N PRO A 11 21.86 3.05 -1.75
CA PRO A 11 21.38 4.41 -1.54
C PRO A 11 19.98 4.63 -2.14
N ALA A 12 19.31 5.72 -1.73
CA ALA A 12 18.08 6.15 -2.38
C ALA A 12 18.35 6.45 -3.87
N PRO A 13 17.42 6.13 -4.78
CA PRO A 13 17.56 6.50 -6.19
C PRO A 13 17.68 8.02 -6.35
N PRO A 14 18.42 8.50 -7.36
CA PRO A 14 18.67 9.93 -7.56
C PRO A 14 17.38 10.71 -7.86
N GLN A 15 17.34 11.97 -7.44
CA GLN A 15 16.19 12.85 -7.65
C GLN A 15 15.97 13.17 -9.13
N PRO A 16 14.71 13.22 -9.61
CA PRO A 16 14.41 13.67 -10.97
C PRO A 16 14.65 15.17 -11.14
N SER A 17 15.14 15.56 -12.32
CA SER A 17 15.30 16.97 -12.72
C SER A 17 13.99 17.51 -13.28
N PHE A 18 13.51 18.64 -12.74
CA PHE A 18 12.28 19.28 -13.18
C PHE A 18 12.53 20.37 -14.23
N THR A 19 11.75 20.36 -15.30
CA THR A 19 11.49 21.55 -16.13
C THR A 19 9.97 21.70 -16.25
N PRO A 20 9.35 22.70 -15.60
CA PRO A 20 7.92 22.90 -15.70
C PRO A 20 7.58 23.40 -17.11
N LYS A 21 6.59 22.78 -17.74
CA LYS A 21 5.97 23.31 -18.96
C LYS A 21 4.44 23.21 -18.87
N PHE A 22 3.83 24.40 -18.73
CA PHE A 22 2.51 24.79 -19.23
C PHE A 22 1.25 24.46 -18.39
N PRO A 23 0.13 25.18 -18.65
CA PRO A 23 -0.65 25.90 -17.63
C PRO A 23 -1.87 25.12 -17.12
N GLU A 24 -2.26 25.42 -15.88
CA GLU A 24 -3.53 25.03 -15.28
C GLU A 24 -4.71 25.73 -15.97
N LEU A 25 -5.71 24.93 -16.38
CA LEU A 25 -7.17 25.19 -16.37
C LEU A 25 -7.86 24.35 -17.46
N HIS A 26 -7.83 23.03 -17.30
CA HIS A 26 -8.85 22.15 -17.86
C HIS A 26 -9.63 21.56 -16.68
N GLU A 27 -10.97 21.57 -16.73
CA GLU A 27 -11.76 20.76 -15.79
C GLU A 27 -11.36 19.29 -16.00
N GLU A 28 -10.62 18.75 -15.04
CA GLU A 28 -10.17 17.37 -15.08
C GLU A 28 -11.39 16.45 -15.08
N LYS A 29 -11.43 15.50 -16.03
CA LYS A 29 -12.48 14.49 -16.04
C LYS A 29 -12.31 13.61 -14.79
N ARG A 30 -13.42 13.08 -14.27
CA ARG A 30 -13.33 12.06 -13.22
C ARG A 30 -12.64 10.81 -13.77
N ALA A 31 -11.78 10.21 -12.97
CA ALA A 31 -11.23 8.89 -13.22
C ALA A 31 -12.33 7.83 -13.35
N SER A 32 -11.97 6.64 -13.84
CA SER A 32 -12.90 5.52 -14.00
C SER A 32 -13.64 5.18 -12.70
N ASN A 33 -14.77 4.47 -12.83
CA ASN A 33 -15.54 3.98 -11.68
C ASN A 33 -15.97 5.12 -10.74
N ASN A 34 -16.58 6.17 -11.29
CA ASN A 34 -17.04 7.36 -10.56
C ASN A 34 -15.94 8.14 -9.81
N GLY A 35 -14.71 8.15 -10.33
CA GLY A 35 -13.57 8.83 -9.72
C GLY A 35 -12.72 7.95 -8.79
N ARG A 36 -12.99 6.64 -8.71
CA ARG A 36 -12.16 5.69 -7.93
C ARG A 36 -10.86 5.33 -8.63
N GLY A 37 -10.83 5.37 -9.96
CA GLY A 37 -9.63 5.10 -10.75
C GLY A 37 -9.27 3.63 -10.90
N THR A 38 -10.22 2.71 -10.69
CA THR A 38 -9.98 1.26 -10.65
C THR A 38 -9.50 0.69 -11.98
N ASP A 39 -10.09 1.12 -13.10
CA ASP A 39 -9.65 0.67 -14.43
C ASP A 39 -8.37 1.40 -14.89
N ASP A 40 -8.16 2.62 -14.40
CA ASP A 40 -6.92 3.38 -14.62
C ASP A 40 -5.73 2.68 -13.93
N ALA A 41 -5.89 2.28 -12.66
CA ALA A 41 -4.90 1.50 -11.92
C ALA A 41 -4.64 0.12 -12.55
N LEU A 42 -5.69 -0.53 -13.06
CA LEU A 42 -5.55 -1.79 -13.79
C LEU A 42 -4.74 -1.60 -15.07
N THR A 43 -4.92 -0.46 -15.76
CA THR A 43 -4.14 -0.12 -16.95
C THR A 43 -2.67 0.07 -16.60
N VAL A 44 -2.35 0.81 -15.53
CA VAL A 44 -0.96 0.99 -15.08
C VAL A 44 -0.31 -0.34 -14.67
N THR A 45 -1.01 -1.18 -13.90
CA THR A 45 -0.44 -2.48 -13.49
C THR A 45 -0.17 -3.39 -14.70
N ARG A 46 -1.04 -3.40 -15.71
CA ARG A 46 -0.82 -4.13 -16.97
C ARG A 46 0.37 -3.60 -17.77
N ILE A 47 0.60 -2.28 -17.80
CA ILE A 47 1.78 -1.67 -18.44
C ILE A 47 3.07 -2.19 -17.79
N LEU A 48 3.10 -2.19 -16.45
CA LEU A 48 4.26 -2.68 -15.69
C LEU A 48 4.48 -4.17 -15.91
N GLU A 49 3.43 -4.99 -15.81
CA GLU A 49 3.49 -6.44 -16.03
C GLU A 49 3.95 -6.81 -17.44
N ALA A 50 3.47 -6.09 -18.46
CA ALA A 50 3.89 -6.29 -19.86
C ALA A 50 5.39 -5.97 -20.10
N ALA A 51 6.00 -5.21 -19.20
CA ALA A 51 7.44 -4.89 -19.22
C ALA A 51 8.26 -5.76 -18.25
N ASP A 52 7.71 -6.89 -17.80
CA ASP A 52 8.32 -7.79 -16.82
C ASP A 52 8.65 -7.12 -15.48
N ILE A 53 7.82 -6.16 -15.05
CA ILE A 53 7.92 -5.53 -13.74
C ILE A 53 6.77 -6.07 -12.89
N PRO A 54 7.03 -7.00 -11.96
CA PRO A 54 5.97 -7.46 -11.07
C PRO A 54 5.51 -6.29 -10.20
N CYS A 55 4.21 -6.19 -10.00
CA CYS A 55 3.63 -5.14 -9.18
C CYS A 55 2.40 -5.60 -8.42
N CYS A 56 2.11 -4.96 -7.29
CA CYS A 56 0.87 -5.13 -6.57
C CYS A 56 0.41 -3.82 -5.92
N ILE A 57 -0.90 -3.70 -5.71
CA ILE A 57 -1.55 -2.58 -5.07
C ILE A 57 -1.44 -2.76 -3.55
N VAL A 58 -0.90 -1.77 -2.84
CA VAL A 58 -0.55 -1.87 -1.40
C VAL A 58 -1.21 -0.78 -0.53
N SER A 59 -0.89 -0.79 0.77
CA SER A 59 -1.30 0.23 1.74
C SER A 59 -2.82 0.40 1.81
N THR A 60 -3.33 1.64 1.79
CA THR A 60 -4.77 1.95 1.88
C THR A 60 -5.60 1.20 0.85
N CYS A 61 -5.07 0.98 -0.35
CA CYS A 61 -5.79 0.27 -1.41
C CYS A 61 -5.93 -1.22 -1.10
N ALA A 62 -4.90 -1.84 -0.52
CA ALA A 62 -4.98 -3.23 -0.05
C ALA A 62 -5.94 -3.37 1.15
N LEU A 63 -5.96 -2.39 2.06
CA LEU A 63 -6.94 -2.35 3.15
C LEU A 63 -8.38 -2.34 2.62
N ILE A 64 -8.68 -1.49 1.64
CA ILE A 64 -10.01 -1.41 1.01
C ILE A 64 -10.36 -2.74 0.33
N PHE A 65 -9.41 -3.34 -0.40
CA PHE A 65 -9.61 -4.66 -1.01
C PHE A 65 -9.98 -5.74 0.02
N TYR A 66 -9.34 -5.70 1.20
CA TYR A 66 -9.62 -6.61 2.31
C TYR A 66 -10.74 -6.14 3.25
N GLY A 67 -11.59 -5.21 2.82
CA GLY A 67 -12.85 -4.87 3.47
C GLY A 67 -12.80 -3.70 4.46
N ALA A 68 -11.66 -3.02 4.63
CA ALA A 68 -11.60 -1.85 5.49
C ALA A 68 -12.27 -0.63 4.83
N ALA A 69 -13.10 0.10 5.57
CA ALA A 69 -13.75 1.32 5.07
C ALA A 69 -12.82 2.54 5.19
N ARG A 70 -11.81 2.63 4.32
CA ARG A 70 -10.83 3.73 4.26
C ARG A 70 -11.07 4.65 3.05
N VAL A 71 -10.58 5.88 3.17
CA VAL A 71 -10.58 6.85 2.05
C VAL A 71 -9.26 6.72 1.30
N ARG A 72 -9.33 6.32 0.03
CA ARG A 72 -8.18 6.34 -0.88
C ARG A 72 -7.93 7.76 -1.37
N HIS A 73 -6.74 8.27 -1.14
CA HIS A 73 -6.30 9.56 -1.70
C HIS A 73 -5.53 9.41 -3.02
N HIS A 74 -4.90 8.25 -3.24
CA HIS A 74 -4.13 7.92 -4.42
C HIS A 74 -3.92 6.42 -4.48
N TRP A 75 -3.52 5.92 -5.65
CA TRP A 75 -3.14 4.53 -5.81
C TRP A 75 -1.66 4.32 -5.47
N GLU A 76 -1.38 3.29 -4.68
CA GLU A 76 -0.02 2.92 -4.28
C GLU A 76 0.34 1.61 -4.96
N ILE A 77 1.24 1.68 -5.96
CA ILE A 77 1.63 0.55 -6.79
C ILE A 77 3.05 0.15 -6.40
N CYS A 78 3.15 -0.96 -5.67
CA CYS A 78 4.41 -1.54 -5.24
C CYS A 78 5.13 -2.22 -6.41
N VAL A 79 6.43 -1.98 -6.54
CA VAL A 79 7.35 -2.67 -7.47
C VAL A 79 8.64 -3.06 -6.74
N PRO A 80 9.41 -4.07 -7.20
CA PRO A 80 10.71 -4.36 -6.64
C PRO A 80 11.61 -3.13 -6.64
N THR A 81 12.28 -2.87 -5.52
CA THR A 81 13.11 -1.66 -5.32
C THR A 81 14.12 -1.45 -6.46
N HIS A 82 14.76 -2.53 -6.92
CA HIS A 82 15.77 -2.48 -7.98
C HIS A 82 15.19 -2.22 -9.38
N LEU A 83 13.86 -2.23 -9.53
CA LEU A 83 13.15 -1.95 -10.78
C LEU A 83 12.40 -0.62 -10.75
N VAL A 84 12.48 0.16 -9.66
CA VAL A 84 11.80 1.47 -9.54
C VAL A 84 12.22 2.39 -10.69
N ASP A 85 13.52 2.53 -10.94
CA ASP A 85 14.02 3.39 -12.02
C ASP A 85 13.55 2.92 -13.40
N LYS A 86 13.46 1.59 -13.61
CA LYS A 86 12.92 1.00 -14.83
C LYS A 86 11.43 1.32 -14.99
N ALA A 87 10.63 1.20 -13.93
CA ALA A 87 9.21 1.49 -13.92
C ALA A 87 8.92 2.97 -14.20
N VAL A 88 9.69 3.86 -13.56
CA VAL A 88 9.60 5.31 -13.77
C VAL A 88 9.96 5.67 -15.20
N ALA A 89 11.10 5.18 -15.71
CA ALA A 89 11.53 5.44 -17.08
C ALA A 89 10.51 4.91 -18.12
N LEU A 90 9.91 3.75 -17.87
CA LEU A 90 8.86 3.20 -18.73
C LEU A 90 7.65 4.15 -18.81
N LEU A 91 7.13 4.60 -17.67
CA LEU A 91 5.97 5.51 -17.61
C LEU A 91 6.26 6.89 -18.21
N GLN A 92 7.52 7.31 -18.22
CA GLN A 92 7.98 8.55 -18.85
C GLN A 92 8.38 8.39 -20.33
N SER A 93 8.29 7.19 -20.89
CA SER A 93 8.59 6.91 -22.30
C SER A 93 7.33 6.78 -23.15
N GLU A 94 7.46 6.96 -24.47
CA GLU A 94 6.35 6.74 -25.40
C GLU A 94 5.92 5.26 -25.41
N PRO A 95 4.61 4.96 -25.47
CA PRO A 95 3.49 5.90 -25.59
C PRO A 95 2.97 6.44 -24.24
N HIS A 96 3.51 5.99 -23.11
CA HIS A 96 2.94 6.21 -21.78
C HIS A 96 3.04 7.66 -21.30
N CYS A 97 4.08 8.40 -21.70
CA CYS A 97 4.22 9.82 -21.38
C CYS A 97 3.12 10.71 -21.99
N ALA A 98 2.41 10.21 -23.01
CA ALA A 98 1.23 10.90 -23.56
C ALA A 98 0.01 10.83 -22.62
N SER A 99 -0.02 9.86 -21.70
CA SER A 99 -1.11 9.66 -20.73
C SER A 99 -0.72 10.04 -19.31
N TYR A 100 0.53 9.89 -18.93
CA TYR A 100 1.01 10.10 -17.56
C TYR A 100 2.21 11.04 -17.51
N HIS A 101 2.23 11.93 -16.52
CA HIS A 101 3.39 12.76 -16.22
C HIS A 101 3.78 12.64 -14.74
N LEU A 102 5.06 12.91 -14.44
CA LEU A 102 5.50 13.06 -13.06
C LEU A 102 4.81 14.29 -12.45
N ALA A 103 4.12 14.06 -11.35
CA ALA A 103 3.52 15.11 -10.54
C ALA A 103 4.52 15.61 -9.50
N GLU A 104 4.31 16.84 -9.03
CA GLU A 104 5.13 17.38 -7.95
C GLU A 104 5.01 16.49 -6.68
N PRO A 105 6.13 16.29 -5.95
CA PRO A 105 6.10 15.65 -4.65
C PRO A 105 5.18 16.42 -3.70
N TRP A 106 4.64 15.73 -2.71
CA TRP A 106 3.85 16.39 -1.68
C TRP A 106 4.68 17.45 -0.93
N ASP A 107 4.09 18.64 -0.77
CA ASP A 107 4.70 19.74 -0.02
C ASP A 107 4.59 19.55 1.50
N THR A 108 3.69 18.68 1.94
CA THR A 108 3.46 18.37 3.35
C THR A 108 4.12 17.06 3.76
N PRO A 109 4.65 16.98 5.00
CA PRO A 109 5.08 15.71 5.56
C PRO A 109 3.87 14.77 5.61
N SER A 110 4.02 13.59 5.02
CA SER A 110 3.08 12.49 5.20
C SER A 110 3.52 11.67 6.42
N SER A 111 2.57 11.06 7.13
CA SER A 111 2.84 10.03 8.13
C SER A 111 3.31 8.72 7.50
N SER A 112 4.04 8.78 6.38
CA SER A 112 4.50 7.67 5.56
C SER A 112 5.63 8.16 4.64
N LEU A 113 6.30 7.23 3.96
CA LEU A 113 7.33 7.51 2.98
C LEU A 113 6.79 8.00 1.61
N LEU A 114 5.47 8.20 1.47
CA LEU A 114 4.82 8.65 0.22
C LEU A 114 5.45 9.91 -0.40
N HIS A 115 5.92 10.82 0.43
CA HIS A 115 6.53 12.08 0.01
C HIS A 115 7.93 11.90 -0.64
N THR A 116 8.52 10.71 -0.53
CA THR A 116 9.84 10.35 -1.08
C THR A 116 9.76 9.61 -2.42
N TRP A 117 8.57 9.19 -2.83
CA TRP A 117 8.36 8.32 -3.99
C TRP A 117 7.91 9.08 -5.25
N HIS A 118 8.04 8.42 -6.40
CA HIS A 118 7.64 9.00 -7.68
C HIS A 118 6.12 9.00 -7.82
N ARG A 119 5.54 10.20 -7.83
CA ARG A 119 4.10 10.41 -8.04
C ARG A 119 3.83 10.71 -9.51
N PHE A 120 2.79 10.09 -10.03
CA PHE A 120 2.31 10.29 -11.39
C PHE A 120 0.86 10.78 -11.38
N LYS A 121 0.52 11.58 -12.39
CA LYS A 121 -0.84 12.04 -12.64
C LYS A 121 -1.21 11.77 -14.09
N HIS A 122 -2.47 11.39 -14.32
CA HIS A 122 -3.00 11.25 -15.67
C HIS A 122 -3.28 12.62 -16.31
N ASN A 123 -3.06 12.74 -17.61
CA ASN A 123 -3.15 14.03 -18.32
C ASN A 123 -4.58 14.55 -18.46
N GLU A 124 -5.58 13.68 -18.50
CA GLU A 124 -6.98 14.07 -18.75
C GLU A 124 -7.92 13.88 -17.57
N THR A 125 -7.48 13.17 -16.51
CA THR A 125 -8.34 12.79 -15.40
C THR A 125 -7.69 13.13 -14.06
N ASP A 126 -8.50 13.16 -13.00
CA ASP A 126 -8.03 13.31 -11.61
C ASP A 126 -7.29 12.07 -11.07
N PHE A 127 -7.03 11.05 -11.89
CA PHE A 127 -6.30 9.85 -11.50
C PHE A 127 -4.84 10.13 -11.15
N CYS A 128 -4.46 9.77 -9.92
CA CYS A 128 -3.10 9.88 -9.41
C CYS A 128 -2.64 8.56 -8.79
N PHE A 129 -1.36 8.24 -8.99
CA PHE A 129 -0.73 7.06 -8.39
C PHE A 129 0.72 7.33 -8.01
N VAL A 130 1.28 6.43 -7.20
CA VAL A 130 2.66 6.48 -6.72
C VAL A 130 3.32 5.14 -6.95
N ILE A 131 4.56 5.16 -7.46
CA ILE A 131 5.40 3.97 -7.56
C ILE A 131 6.13 3.77 -6.23
N VAL A 132 5.80 2.69 -5.55
CA VAL A 132 6.26 2.38 -4.20
C VAL A 132 7.34 1.29 -4.24
N PRO A 133 8.55 1.53 -3.71
CA PRO A 133 9.55 0.48 -3.57
C PRO A 133 9.06 -0.60 -2.59
N ASP A 134 9.16 -1.87 -2.96
CA ASP A 134 8.79 -3.02 -2.12
C ASP A 134 9.51 -3.06 -0.77
N ARG A 135 10.73 -2.51 -0.70
CA ARG A 135 11.46 -2.38 0.55
C ARG A 135 10.78 -1.41 1.51
N ASP A 136 9.92 -0.50 1.06
CA ASP A 136 9.35 0.55 1.91
C ASP A 136 7.99 0.19 2.50
N VAL A 137 7.41 -0.92 2.05
CA VAL A 137 6.14 -1.47 2.55
C VAL A 137 6.30 -2.88 3.13
N HIS A 138 7.54 -3.30 3.40
CA HIS A 138 7.88 -4.64 3.92
C HIS A 138 7.17 -5.79 3.19
N ILE A 139 7.07 -5.71 1.86
CA ILE A 139 6.47 -6.75 1.02
C ILE A 139 7.52 -7.24 0.03
N VAL A 140 7.60 -8.55 -0.21
CA VAL A 140 8.39 -9.11 -1.31
C VAL A 140 7.51 -9.08 -2.56
N CYS A 141 7.77 -8.13 -3.46
CA CYS A 141 6.93 -7.87 -4.63
C CYS A 141 7.22 -8.86 -5.76
N GLU A 142 6.69 -10.08 -5.64
CA GLU A 142 6.87 -11.16 -6.61
C GLU A 142 5.54 -11.87 -6.90
N PRO A 143 5.31 -12.39 -8.12
CA PRO A 143 4.02 -12.98 -8.52
C PRO A 143 3.43 -14.04 -7.56
N PRO A 144 4.21 -14.96 -6.94
CA PRO A 144 3.68 -15.92 -5.98
C PRO A 144 3.07 -15.30 -4.72
N ASN A 145 3.41 -14.04 -4.43
CA ASN A 145 2.88 -13.29 -3.29
C ASN A 145 1.64 -12.47 -3.64
N PHE A 146 1.11 -12.59 -4.86
CA PHE A 146 -0.06 -11.85 -5.29
C PHE A 146 -1.33 -12.70 -5.28
N THR A 147 -2.44 -12.03 -5.01
CA THR A 147 -3.79 -12.45 -5.37
C THR A 147 -4.36 -11.43 -6.35
N ARG A 148 -5.37 -11.81 -7.13
CA ARG A 148 -6.04 -10.86 -8.03
C ARG A 148 -7.47 -10.63 -7.58
N SER A 149 -7.91 -9.38 -7.63
CA SER A 149 -9.34 -9.07 -7.52
C SER A 149 -10.10 -9.65 -8.72
N LEU A 150 -11.43 -9.69 -8.65
CA LEU A 150 -12.24 -10.13 -9.79
C LEU A 150 -12.11 -9.23 -11.03
N ARG A 151 -11.60 -8.00 -10.88
CA ARG A 151 -11.22 -7.10 -11.99
C ARG A 151 -9.81 -7.34 -12.52
N GLY A 152 -9.02 -8.18 -11.87
CA GLY A 152 -7.67 -8.54 -12.26
C GLY A 152 -6.56 -7.67 -11.66
N LEU A 153 -6.89 -6.72 -10.78
CA LEU A 153 -5.87 -5.92 -10.07
C LEU A 153 -5.05 -6.83 -9.15
N PRO A 154 -3.71 -6.77 -9.19
CA PRO A 154 -2.85 -7.55 -8.31
C PRO A 154 -2.77 -6.90 -6.92
N TYR A 155 -3.07 -7.66 -5.87
CA TYR A 155 -2.90 -7.28 -4.47
C TYR A 155 -1.96 -8.27 -3.79
N PRO A 156 -1.25 -7.91 -2.70
CA PRO A 156 -0.56 -8.90 -1.88
C PRO A 156 -1.56 -9.94 -1.36
N ARG A 157 -1.20 -11.22 -1.34
CA ARG A 157 -1.99 -12.27 -0.66
C ARG A 157 -2.20 -11.87 0.81
N LEU A 158 -3.31 -12.30 1.40
CA LEU A 158 -3.72 -11.82 2.73
C LEU A 158 -2.69 -12.12 3.83
N ASP A 159 -2.09 -13.32 3.80
CA ASP A 159 -1.00 -13.72 4.68
C ASP A 159 0.23 -12.83 4.51
N VAL A 160 0.60 -12.50 3.26
CA VAL A 160 1.72 -11.60 2.96
C VAL A 160 1.46 -10.19 3.48
N PHE A 161 0.24 -9.68 3.30
CA PHE A 161 -0.11 -8.32 3.72
C PHE A 161 -0.17 -8.19 5.26
N ILE A 162 -0.80 -9.14 5.95
CA ILE A 162 -0.84 -9.15 7.42
C ILE A 162 0.58 -9.34 7.98
N GLN A 163 1.40 -10.20 7.37
CA GLN A 163 2.79 -10.38 7.80
C GLN A 163 3.59 -9.08 7.66
N SER A 164 3.41 -8.33 6.57
CA SER A 164 4.03 -7.01 6.40
C SER A 164 3.62 -6.04 7.52
N CYS A 165 2.33 -6.01 7.90
CA CYS A 165 1.85 -5.16 9.00
C CYS A 165 2.51 -5.55 10.34
N LEU A 166 2.64 -6.85 10.62
CA LEU A 166 3.31 -7.36 11.82
C LEU A 166 4.82 -7.05 11.82
N ASP A 167 5.49 -7.23 10.69
CA ASP A 167 6.93 -7.04 10.59
C ASP A 167 7.33 -5.56 10.62
N SER A 168 6.53 -4.69 10.00
CA SER A 168 6.71 -3.24 10.07
C SER A 168 6.26 -2.63 11.41
N GLY A 169 5.50 -3.38 12.21
CA GLY A 169 4.86 -2.88 13.42
C GLY A 169 3.80 -1.80 13.13
N ASP A 170 3.19 -1.83 11.94
CA ASP A 170 2.10 -0.93 11.56
C ASP A 170 0.79 -1.40 12.20
N GLU A 171 0.58 -0.95 13.43
CA GLU A 171 -0.59 -1.29 14.23
C GLU A 171 -1.90 -0.78 13.62
N LEU A 172 -1.85 0.33 12.87
CA LEU A 172 -3.04 0.93 12.26
C LEU A 172 -3.54 0.06 11.11
N GLN A 173 -2.65 -0.30 10.18
CA GLN A 173 -3.01 -1.20 9.09
C GLN A 173 -3.37 -2.60 9.61
N LEU A 174 -2.68 -3.07 10.65
CA LEU A 174 -2.99 -4.36 11.27
C LEU A 174 -4.41 -4.39 11.86
N CYS A 175 -4.83 -3.35 12.59
CA CYS A 175 -6.22 -3.27 13.09
C CYS A 175 -7.22 -3.29 11.94
N ASP A 176 -6.98 -2.48 10.91
CA ASP A 176 -7.92 -2.31 9.81
C ASP A 176 -8.11 -3.58 8.98
N VAL A 177 -7.02 -4.28 8.65
CA VAL A 177 -7.12 -5.53 7.88
C VAL A 177 -7.78 -6.62 8.71
N ILE A 178 -7.52 -6.68 10.02
CA ILE A 178 -8.19 -7.62 10.94
C ILE A 178 -9.69 -7.31 11.02
N ASP A 179 -10.06 -6.03 11.10
CA ASP A 179 -11.46 -5.62 11.15
C ASP A 179 -12.17 -5.83 9.81
N GLY A 180 -11.51 -5.58 8.68
CA GLY A 180 -12.09 -5.81 7.35
C GLY A 180 -12.34 -7.29 7.04
N THR A 181 -11.45 -8.16 7.52
CA THR A 181 -11.47 -9.61 7.19
C THR A 181 -12.15 -10.47 8.25
N ASP A 182 -12.39 -9.94 9.45
CA ASP A 182 -12.93 -10.64 10.62
C ASP A 182 -12.25 -11.99 10.92
N LEU A 183 -10.97 -12.15 10.56
CA LEU A 183 -10.26 -13.41 10.73
C LEU A 183 -10.25 -13.88 12.19
N PRO A 184 -10.36 -15.20 12.44
CA PRO A 184 -10.23 -15.74 13.78
C PRO A 184 -8.76 -15.87 14.17
N GLU A 185 -8.49 -16.00 15.47
CA GLU A 185 -7.12 -16.01 16.00
C GLU A 185 -6.29 -17.18 15.44
N GLU A 186 -6.88 -18.37 15.34
CA GLU A 186 -6.23 -19.58 14.84
C GLU A 186 -5.82 -19.49 13.37
N TRP A 187 -6.41 -18.56 12.61
CA TRP A 187 -5.98 -18.31 11.25
C TRP A 187 -4.55 -17.79 11.23
N GLY A 188 -4.18 -16.87 12.12
CA GLY A 188 -2.83 -16.34 12.19
C GLY A 188 -1.80 -17.42 12.57
N GLU A 189 -2.17 -18.29 13.50
CA GLU A 189 -1.33 -19.43 13.92
C GLU A 189 -1.00 -20.39 12.77
N LYS A 190 -1.91 -20.53 11.80
CA LYS A 190 -1.74 -21.41 10.65
C LYS A 190 -1.01 -20.76 9.48
N ASN A 191 -1.16 -19.44 9.30
CA ASN A 191 -0.78 -18.76 8.06
C ASN A 191 0.36 -17.73 8.22
N LEU A 192 0.69 -17.32 9.44
CA LEU A 192 1.66 -16.25 9.71
C LEU A 192 2.88 -16.77 10.47
N GLU A 193 4.01 -16.10 10.29
CA GLU A 193 5.21 -16.30 11.11
C GLU A 193 5.13 -15.46 12.37
N LEU A 194 4.51 -16.01 13.41
CA LEU A 194 4.26 -15.30 14.66
C LEU A 194 5.44 -15.36 15.65
N ASP A 195 6.41 -16.25 15.42
CA ASP A 195 7.58 -16.38 16.27
C ASP A 195 8.50 -15.17 16.16
N GLY A 196 9.14 -14.77 17.25
CA GLY A 196 10.03 -13.60 17.27
C GLY A 196 9.29 -12.26 17.32
N THR A 197 9.92 -11.24 16.74
CA THR A 197 9.52 -9.82 16.89
C THR A 197 9.43 -9.11 15.55
N ASN A 198 8.78 -7.95 15.52
CA ASN A 198 8.83 -7.04 14.37
C ASN A 198 10.28 -6.68 13.98
N ASP A 199 10.43 -6.25 12.73
CA ASP A 199 11.70 -5.92 12.09
C ASP A 199 12.12 -4.48 12.44
N VAL A 200 12.68 -4.33 13.64
CA VAL A 200 13.17 -3.05 14.16
C VAL A 200 14.34 -2.50 13.33
N GLU A 201 15.16 -3.37 12.71
CA GLU A 201 16.25 -2.92 11.84
C GLU A 201 15.69 -2.23 10.60
N TRP A 202 14.69 -2.85 9.98
CA TRP A 202 13.98 -2.25 8.86
C TRP A 202 13.29 -0.93 9.23
N ALA A 203 12.58 -0.89 10.38
CA ALA A 203 11.88 0.30 10.81
C ALA A 203 12.83 1.48 11.00
N ASN A 204 13.96 1.27 11.69
CA ASN A 204 14.99 2.29 11.86
C ASN A 204 15.57 2.77 10.53
N GLU A 205 15.81 1.87 9.58
CA GLU A 205 16.31 2.23 8.25
C GLU A 205 15.28 3.01 7.43
N ALA A 206 13.99 2.66 7.52
CA ALA A 206 12.90 3.42 6.89
C ALA A 206 12.79 4.84 7.48
N THR A 207 12.85 4.97 8.81
CA THR A 207 12.84 6.27 9.50
C THR A 207 14.06 7.11 9.10
N ARG A 208 15.26 6.54 9.11
CA ARG A 208 16.49 7.23 8.70
C ARG A 208 16.38 7.80 7.27
N ARG A 209 15.85 7.03 6.33
CA ARG A 209 15.66 7.48 4.94
C ARG A 209 14.61 8.59 4.81
N SER A 210 13.57 8.55 5.64
CA SER A 210 12.59 9.63 5.73
C SER A 210 13.26 10.92 6.22
N ASP A 211 14.09 10.83 7.26
CA ASP A 211 14.77 11.98 7.84
C ASP A 211 15.82 12.58 6.90
N GLU A 212 16.51 11.75 6.12
CA GLU A 212 17.49 12.23 5.13
C GLU A 212 16.84 12.91 3.92
N TYR A 213 15.56 12.65 3.66
CA TYR A 213 14.87 13.23 2.52
C TYR A 213 14.78 14.75 2.62
N LYS A 214 15.21 15.43 1.54
CA LYS A 214 15.33 16.90 1.44
C LYS A 214 16.10 17.51 2.63
N GLY A 215 17.12 16.81 3.15
CA GLY A 215 18.02 17.33 4.19
C GLY A 215 17.33 17.52 5.54
N GLY A 216 16.35 16.69 5.89
CA GLY A 216 15.63 16.80 7.17
C GLY A 216 14.64 17.95 7.21
N LYS A 217 14.09 18.38 6.07
CA LYS A 217 13.01 19.39 6.03
C LYS A 217 11.69 18.87 6.61
N TYR A 218 11.55 17.54 6.68
CA TYR A 218 10.35 16.85 7.18
C TYR A 218 10.67 15.80 8.27
N PRO A 219 11.43 16.13 9.33
CA PRO A 219 11.81 15.16 10.34
C PRO A 219 10.61 14.83 11.24
N ASN A 220 10.55 13.60 11.74
CA ASN A 220 9.67 13.13 12.83
C ASN A 220 8.21 12.73 12.52
N TRP A 221 7.88 12.17 11.36
CA TRP A 221 6.59 11.48 11.18
C TRP A 221 6.68 10.15 10.46
N SER A 222 7.72 9.35 10.75
CA SER A 222 7.72 7.95 10.30
C SER A 222 6.73 7.14 11.17
N PRO A 223 5.76 6.42 10.58
CA PRO A 223 4.74 5.68 11.33
C PRO A 223 5.28 4.35 11.88
N PHE A 224 6.48 3.93 11.48
CA PHE A 224 6.95 2.58 11.76
C PHE A 224 7.50 2.45 13.18
N ALA A 225 7.06 1.39 13.85
CA ALA A 225 7.38 1.15 15.25
C ALA A 225 8.84 0.70 15.41
N CYS A 226 9.71 1.59 15.89
CA CYS A 226 11.09 1.25 16.24
C CYS A 226 11.22 0.48 17.57
N ASN A 227 10.14 0.36 18.33
CA ASN A 227 10.09 -0.49 19.52
C ASN A 227 9.90 -1.96 19.14
N ARG A 228 10.67 -2.82 19.80
CA ARG A 228 10.58 -4.27 19.61
C ARG A 228 9.30 -4.81 20.26
N ARG A 229 8.44 -5.46 19.48
CA ARG A 229 7.21 -6.12 19.91
C ARG A 229 7.13 -7.54 19.38
N SER A 230 6.54 -8.45 20.17
CA SER A 230 6.28 -9.82 19.72
C SER A 230 5.18 -9.82 18.66
N ARG A 231 5.43 -10.46 17.51
CA ARG A 231 4.46 -10.60 16.41
C ARG A 231 3.21 -11.34 16.88
N ARG A 232 3.41 -12.46 17.58
CA ARG A 232 2.33 -13.21 18.25
C ARG A 232 1.52 -12.33 19.20
N ALA A 233 2.17 -11.56 20.08
CA ALA A 233 1.45 -10.71 21.04
C ALA A 233 0.64 -9.61 20.34
N MET A 234 1.19 -8.99 19.28
CA MET A 234 0.46 -8.03 18.47
C MET A 234 -0.76 -8.68 17.81
N TRP A 235 -0.56 -9.77 17.07
CA TRP A 235 -1.66 -10.52 16.44
C TRP A 235 -2.78 -10.83 17.43
N GLN A 236 -2.44 -11.50 18.54
CA GLN A 236 -3.40 -11.88 19.58
C GLN A 236 -4.11 -10.67 20.19
N SER A 237 -3.40 -9.56 20.41
CA SER A 237 -4.00 -8.35 20.99
C SER A 237 -5.07 -7.76 20.09
N TYR A 238 -4.87 -7.69 18.77
CA TYR A 238 -5.83 -7.08 17.85
C TYR A 238 -6.97 -8.01 17.45
N VAL A 239 -6.70 -9.29 17.24
CA VAL A 239 -7.75 -10.26 16.87
C VAL A 239 -8.73 -10.52 18.01
N ARG A 240 -8.28 -10.48 19.28
CA ARG A 240 -9.16 -10.69 20.45
C ARG A 240 -10.00 -9.46 20.81
N THR A 241 -9.61 -8.27 20.36
CA THR A 241 -10.23 -6.98 20.74
C THR A 241 -11.00 -6.31 19.60
N LYS A 242 -11.35 -7.05 18.53
CA LYS A 242 -12.12 -6.51 17.37
C LYS A 242 -13.35 -5.70 17.77
N ARG A 243 -14.10 -6.20 18.76
CA ARG A 243 -15.31 -5.53 19.27
C ARG A 243 -15.04 -4.22 19.99
N ASP A 244 -13.88 -4.09 20.63
CA ASP A 244 -13.53 -2.89 21.39
C ASP A 244 -13.24 -1.69 20.47
N ARG A 245 -12.98 -1.95 19.18
CA ARG A 245 -12.74 -0.94 18.15
C ARG A 245 -14.00 -0.44 17.46
N MET A 246 -15.16 -1.05 17.75
CA MET A 246 -16.43 -0.63 17.18
C MET A 246 -16.88 0.69 17.77
N ASP A 247 -17.03 1.71 16.92
CA ASP A 247 -17.57 3.00 17.36
C ASP A 247 -19.12 2.99 17.47
N TRP A 248 -19.69 4.08 17.99
CA TRP A 248 -21.13 4.21 18.20
C TRP A 248 -21.98 4.15 16.91
N THR A 249 -21.37 4.27 15.73
CA THR A 249 -22.01 4.11 14.42
C THR A 249 -22.07 2.65 13.94
N LYS A 250 -21.48 1.72 14.69
CA LYS A 250 -21.40 0.29 14.36
C LYS A 250 -22.16 -0.53 15.40
N PRO A 251 -23.48 -0.65 15.28
CA PRO A 251 -24.26 -1.45 16.21
C PRO A 251 -23.91 -2.95 16.09
N SER A 252 -23.72 -3.60 17.23
CA SER A 252 -23.27 -5.01 17.31
C SER A 252 -24.26 -6.06 16.80
N HIS A 253 -25.51 -5.67 16.52
CA HIS A 253 -26.49 -6.54 15.85
C HIS A 253 -26.44 -6.44 14.32
N VAL A 254 -25.59 -5.56 13.77
CA VAL A 254 -25.36 -5.40 12.32
C VAL A 254 -23.91 -5.73 11.97
N PHE A 255 -22.95 -5.42 12.85
CA PHE A 255 -21.52 -5.56 12.58
C PHE A 255 -20.85 -6.56 13.52
N THR A 256 -19.90 -7.34 13.02
CA THR A 256 -19.02 -8.21 13.84
C THR A 256 -17.74 -7.51 14.27
N THR A 257 -17.27 -6.54 13.48
CA THR A 257 -16.08 -5.70 13.70
C THR A 257 -16.36 -4.25 13.30
N GLN A 258 -15.34 -3.38 13.32
CA GLN A 258 -15.47 -2.00 12.82
C GLN A 258 -15.89 -1.93 11.34
N TYR A 259 -15.58 -2.94 10.53
CA TYR A 259 -15.80 -2.90 9.07
C TYR A 259 -16.63 -4.06 8.50
N HIS A 260 -16.77 -5.18 9.22
CA HIS A 260 -17.44 -6.37 8.72
C HIS A 260 -18.92 -6.42 9.16
N ILE A 261 -19.82 -6.58 8.18
CA ILE A 261 -21.27 -6.69 8.39
C ILE A 261 -21.63 -8.17 8.52
N ILE A 262 -22.50 -8.49 9.48
CA ILE A 262 -23.01 -9.84 9.72
C ILE A 262 -23.64 -10.41 8.44
N ASP A 263 -23.35 -11.68 8.16
CA ASP A 263 -23.89 -12.45 7.02
C ASP A 263 -23.58 -11.86 5.64
N THR A 264 -22.53 -11.03 5.52
CA THR A 264 -22.03 -10.55 4.22
C THR A 264 -20.80 -11.33 3.77
N PRO A 265 -20.62 -11.57 2.45
CA PRO A 265 -19.43 -12.21 1.94
C PRO A 265 -18.20 -11.31 2.11
N ASP A 266 -17.03 -11.94 2.21
CA ASP A 266 -15.74 -11.26 2.24
C ASP A 266 -15.57 -10.31 1.03
N SER A 267 -15.15 -9.07 1.27
CA SER A 267 -15.13 -8.02 0.25
C SER A 267 -14.24 -8.35 -0.97
N TRP A 268 -13.19 -9.15 -0.79
CA TRP A 268 -12.31 -9.58 -1.88
C TRP A 268 -12.86 -10.75 -2.72
N THR A 269 -14.05 -11.27 -2.38
CA THR A 269 -14.70 -12.39 -3.07
C THR A 269 -15.88 -11.98 -3.95
N VAL A 270 -16.27 -10.70 -3.91
CA VAL A 270 -17.37 -10.11 -4.69
C VAL A 270 -16.84 -9.16 -5.76
N LEU A 271 -17.62 -8.79 -6.78
CA LEU A 271 -17.15 -7.78 -7.73
C LEU A 271 -17.33 -6.39 -7.11
N SER A 272 -16.30 -5.56 -7.15
CA SER A 272 -16.36 -4.18 -6.63
C SER A 272 -15.68 -3.19 -7.57
N ASP A 273 -16.25 -1.97 -7.58
CA ASP A 273 -15.71 -0.80 -8.26
C ASP A 273 -14.86 0.05 -7.30
N ASP A 274 -14.97 -0.20 -5.99
CA ASP A 274 -14.30 0.53 -4.93
C ASP A 274 -12.89 0.00 -4.62
N TYR A 275 -12.48 -1.12 -5.22
CA TYR A 275 -11.12 -1.70 -5.10
C TYR A 275 -10.01 -0.72 -5.45
#